data_AF-A0A151TEV0-F1
#
_entry.id   AF-A0A151TEV0-F1
#
_cell.length_a   1.000
_cell.length_b   1.000
_cell.length_c   1.000
_cell.angle_alpha   90.00
_cell.angle_beta   90.00
_cell.angle_gamma   90.00
#
_symmetry.space_group_name_H-M   'P 1'
#
loop_
_entity.id
_entity.type
_entity.pdbx_description
1 polymer ?
#
loop_
_entity_poly.entity_id
_entity_poly.type
_entity_poly.pdbx_seq_one_letter_code
_entity_poly.pdbx_strand_id
1 'polypeptide(L)'
;TLKNELCVVLSRHNLNVSNIRGQGYDSASNMRGEWNGLEALFLNDCPYAYYVHCFAHRLQLALVAASREVIPIHQFFSKLTFIVNIVCSSSKRHDELQAAKLNEIAYLLEIDELENGKGANQICTLKRAGDTRWSSHFSSICSLINMYDATCSVLEKIIVDGVVSLTCTISKNRSCIKSFLSTNLKIRAICSFF
;
A
#
# COMPACT_ATOMS: atom_id res chain seq x y z
N THR A 1 3.69 25.45 -13.84
CA THR A 1 4.46 24.25 -13.46
C THR A 1 4.52 24.16 -11.94
N LEU A 2 4.91 23.02 -11.36
CA LEU A 2 5.01 22.86 -9.89
C LEU A 2 5.88 23.94 -9.23
N LYS A 3 6.99 24.33 -9.88
CA LYS A 3 7.83 25.46 -9.45
C LYS A 3 7.05 26.76 -9.32
N ASN A 4 6.26 27.12 -10.34
CA ASN A 4 5.51 28.39 -10.33
C ASN A 4 4.51 28.46 -9.18
N GLU A 5 3.77 27.36 -8.92
CA GLU A 5 2.82 27.30 -7.81
C GLU A 5 3.55 27.46 -6.47
N LEU A 6 4.70 26.80 -6.30
CA LEU A 6 5.54 26.95 -5.10
C LEU A 6 6.07 28.39 -4.95
N CYS A 7 6.55 29.02 -6.03
CA CYS A 7 6.99 30.41 -6.00
C CYS A 7 5.85 31.37 -5.62
N VAL A 8 4.63 31.12 -6.10
CA VAL A 8 3.44 31.90 -5.72
C VAL A 8 3.15 31.74 -4.23
N VAL A 9 3.18 30.51 -3.70
CA VAL A 9 2.97 30.25 -2.27
C VAL A 9 4.06 30.89 -1.41
N LEU A 10 5.33 30.73 -1.76
CA LEU A 10 6.46 31.37 -1.05
C LEU A 10 6.31 32.89 -1.04
N SER A 11 5.98 33.49 -2.19
CA SER A 11 5.79 34.95 -2.32
C SER A 11 4.63 35.45 -1.46
N ARG A 12 3.51 34.71 -1.38
CA ARG A 12 2.38 35.03 -0.50
C ARG A 12 2.77 35.10 0.98
N HIS A 13 3.80 34.35 1.37
CA HIS A 13 4.35 34.34 2.72
C HIS A 13 5.61 35.22 2.89
N ASN A 14 5.93 36.07 1.90
CA ASN A 14 7.14 36.90 1.87
C ASN A 14 8.45 36.10 1.99
N LEU A 15 8.44 34.83 1.54
CA LEU A 15 9.62 33.98 1.48
C LEU A 15 10.24 34.10 0.09
N ASN A 16 11.46 34.65 0.04
CA ASN A 16 12.18 34.77 -1.23
C ASN A 16 12.84 33.44 -1.60
N VAL A 17 12.68 33.02 -2.86
CA VAL A 17 13.33 31.83 -3.43
C VAL A 17 14.85 31.88 -3.29
N SER A 18 15.46 33.07 -3.40
CA SER A 18 16.91 33.24 -3.24
C SER A 18 17.43 32.91 -1.83
N ASN A 19 16.54 32.86 -0.84
CA ASN A 19 16.86 32.54 0.55
C ASN A 19 16.66 31.05 0.89
N ILE A 20 16.23 30.21 -0.06
CA ILE A 20 16.11 28.77 0.16
C ILE A 20 17.50 28.21 0.49
N ARG A 21 17.59 27.44 1.56
CA ARG A 21 18.84 26.78 1.96
C ARG A 21 18.83 25.29 1.75
N GLY A 22 17.66 24.66 1.77
CA GLY A 22 17.54 23.22 1.57
C GLY A 22 16.26 22.88 0.81
N GLN A 23 16.33 21.78 0.06
CA GLN A 23 15.23 21.26 -0.72
C GLN A 23 15.11 19.74 -0.50
N GLY A 24 13.98 19.32 0.08
CA GLY A 24 13.73 17.93 0.47
C GLY A 24 12.69 17.26 -0.44
N TYR A 25 13.10 16.34 -1.30
CA TYR A 25 12.18 15.67 -2.23
C TYR A 25 12.37 14.15 -2.29
N ASP A 26 11.39 13.44 -2.87
CA ASP A 26 11.58 12.04 -3.26
C ASP A 26 12.47 11.94 -4.51
N SER A 27 12.74 10.70 -4.96
CA SER A 27 13.55 10.44 -6.16
C SER A 27 12.75 10.48 -7.47
N ALA A 28 11.48 10.91 -7.46
CA ALA A 28 10.72 10.96 -8.69
C ALA A 28 11.41 11.88 -9.71
N SER A 29 11.36 11.52 -10.99
CA SER A 29 12.03 12.28 -12.06
C SER A 29 11.56 13.74 -12.13
N ASN A 30 10.29 14.00 -11.82
CA ASN A 30 9.75 15.37 -11.76
C ASN A 30 10.31 16.19 -10.59
N MET A 31 10.89 15.53 -9.57
CA MET A 31 11.46 16.18 -8.40
C MET A 31 12.98 16.27 -8.49
N ARG A 32 13.67 15.15 -8.78
CA ARG A 32 15.15 15.02 -8.81
C ARG A 32 15.74 15.00 -10.23
N GLY A 33 14.93 15.22 -11.26
CA GLY A 33 15.40 15.22 -12.64
C GLY A 33 16.43 16.32 -12.91
N GLU A 34 17.49 15.98 -13.64
CA GLU A 34 18.61 16.88 -13.93
C GLU A 34 18.19 18.14 -14.73
N TRP A 35 17.26 17.99 -15.67
CA TRP A 35 16.91 19.05 -16.62
C TRP A 35 15.62 19.78 -16.26
N ASN A 36 14.60 19.01 -15.86
CA ASN A 36 13.25 19.50 -15.58
C ASN A 36 12.73 19.11 -14.19
N GLY A 37 13.61 18.55 -13.35
CA GLY A 37 13.26 18.24 -11.97
C GLY A 37 13.14 19.51 -11.16
N LEU A 38 12.24 19.50 -10.19
CA LEU A 38 12.03 20.62 -9.29
C LEU A 38 13.33 21.07 -8.58
N GLU A 39 14.17 20.10 -8.20
CA GLU A 39 15.52 20.30 -7.66
C GLU A 39 16.37 21.16 -8.59
N ALA A 40 16.54 20.76 -9.85
CA ALA A 40 17.36 21.49 -10.81
C ALA A 40 16.80 22.89 -11.07
N LEU A 41 15.48 23.02 -11.17
CA LEU A 41 14.83 24.29 -11.43
C LEU A 41 15.01 25.29 -10.27
N PHE A 42 14.99 24.85 -9.01
CA PHE A 42 15.28 25.72 -7.87
C PHE A 42 16.77 25.95 -7.66
N LEU A 43 17.62 24.98 -7.99
CA LEU A 43 19.07 25.14 -7.93
C LEU A 43 19.57 26.22 -8.91
N ASN A 44 18.94 26.34 -10.08
CA ASN A 44 19.21 27.41 -11.04
C ASN A 44 18.92 28.81 -10.48
N ASP A 45 17.88 28.96 -9.65
CA ASP A 45 17.51 30.25 -9.04
C ASP A 45 18.25 30.50 -7.71
N CYS A 46 18.58 29.44 -6.98
CA CYS A 46 19.26 29.47 -5.70
C CYS A 46 20.35 28.37 -5.63
N PRO A 47 21.59 28.66 -6.08
CA PRO A 47 22.68 27.69 -6.11
C PRO A 47 23.10 27.15 -4.73
N TYR A 48 22.69 27.82 -3.64
CA TYR A 48 23.00 27.44 -2.27
C TYR A 48 21.97 26.48 -1.64
N ALA A 49 20.90 26.14 -2.36
CA ALA A 49 19.86 25.23 -1.89
C ALA A 49 20.32 23.77 -1.98
N TYR A 50 20.79 23.20 -0.87
CA TYR A 50 21.25 21.80 -0.88
C TYR A 50 20.08 20.82 -0.99
N TYR A 51 20.26 19.76 -1.77
CA TYR A 51 19.29 18.69 -1.88
C TYR A 51 19.41 17.67 -0.75
N VAL A 52 18.28 17.36 -0.13
CA VAL A 52 18.12 16.26 0.81
C VAL A 52 17.14 15.26 0.23
N HIS A 53 17.62 14.04 0.03
CA HIS A 53 16.74 12.96 -0.35
C HIS A 53 15.82 12.57 0.81
N CYS A 54 14.52 12.47 0.55
CA CYS A 54 13.51 12.17 1.56
C CYS A 54 13.82 10.85 2.28
N PHE A 55 14.25 10.95 3.55
CA PHE A 55 14.61 9.80 4.37
C PHE A 55 13.47 8.78 4.47
N ALA A 56 12.23 9.27 4.52
CA ALA A 56 11.06 8.41 4.55
C ALA A 56 10.98 7.53 3.29
N HIS A 57 11.18 8.14 2.11
CA HIS A 57 11.20 7.40 0.85
C HIS A 57 12.38 6.42 0.78
N ARG A 58 13.58 6.79 1.27
CA ARG A 58 14.74 5.88 1.33
C ARG A 58 14.45 4.65 2.17
N LEU A 59 13.88 4.85 3.35
CA LEU A 59 13.59 3.75 4.27
C LEU A 59 12.52 2.83 3.67
N GLN A 60 11.49 3.38 3.00
CA GLN A 60 10.49 2.58 2.29
C GLN A 60 11.13 1.71 1.19
N LEU A 61 12.03 2.27 0.37
CA LEU A 61 12.73 1.52 -0.67
C LEU A 61 13.66 0.44 -0.07
N ALA A 62 14.40 0.77 0.99
CA ALA A 62 15.29 -0.16 1.67
C ALA A 62 14.51 -1.33 2.28
N LEU A 63 13.35 -1.08 2.89
CA LEU A 63 12.47 -2.12 3.42
C LEU A 63 11.93 -3.04 2.32
N VAL A 64 11.47 -2.47 1.20
CA VAL A 64 11.01 -3.28 0.07
C VAL A 64 12.15 -4.14 -0.49
N ALA A 65 13.34 -3.57 -0.69
CA ALA A 65 14.51 -4.30 -1.17
C ALA A 65 14.89 -5.44 -0.21
N ALA A 66 15.06 -5.14 1.09
CA ALA A 66 15.38 -6.15 2.11
C ALA A 66 14.31 -7.26 2.19
N SER A 67 13.02 -6.92 2.04
CA SER A 67 11.93 -7.91 2.07
C SER A 67 11.97 -8.90 0.90
N ARG A 68 12.53 -8.48 -0.26
CA ARG A 68 12.69 -9.34 -1.44
C ARG A 68 13.83 -10.34 -1.26
N GLU A 69 14.86 -9.99 -0.51
CA GLU A 69 15.99 -10.87 -0.19
C GLU A 69 15.61 -11.95 0.85
N VAL A 70 14.55 -11.74 1.62
CA VAL A 70 14.04 -12.74 2.56
C VAL A 70 13.05 -13.66 1.84
N ILE A 71 13.53 -14.83 1.40
CA ILE A 71 12.78 -15.80 0.56
C ILE A 71 11.34 -16.03 1.05
N PRO A 72 11.07 -16.33 2.35
CA PRO A 72 9.70 -16.56 2.81
C PRO A 72 8.78 -15.34 2.65
N ILE A 73 9.32 -14.12 2.86
CA ILE A 73 8.58 -12.87 2.73
C ILE A 73 8.29 -12.57 1.26
N HIS A 74 9.30 -12.73 0.40
CA HIS A 74 9.12 -12.57 -1.04
C HIS A 74 8.06 -13.52 -1.60
N GLN A 75 8.14 -14.81 -1.25
CA GLN A 75 7.16 -15.82 -1.66
C GLN A 75 5.75 -15.50 -1.16
N PHE A 76 5.63 -14.97 0.07
CA PHE A 76 4.35 -14.53 0.61
C PHE A 76 3.73 -13.41 -0.23
N PHE A 77 4.48 -12.35 -0.54
CA PHE A 77 3.96 -11.23 -1.35
C PHE A 77 3.67 -11.62 -2.80
N SER A 78 4.44 -12.55 -3.38
CA SER A 78 4.15 -13.12 -4.70
C SER A 78 2.80 -13.86 -4.72
N LYS A 79 2.54 -14.69 -3.70
CA LYS A 79 1.25 -15.39 -3.54
C LYS A 79 0.09 -14.44 -3.28
N LEU A 80 0.30 -13.44 -2.43
CA LEU A 80 -0.71 -12.44 -2.13
C LEU A 80 -1.07 -11.62 -3.39
N THR A 81 -0.06 -11.22 -4.18
CA THR A 81 -0.30 -10.54 -5.46
C THR A 81 -1.06 -11.42 -6.44
N PHE A 82 -0.74 -12.71 -6.50
CA PHE A 82 -1.47 -13.67 -7.32
C PHE A 82 -2.95 -13.80 -6.92
N ILE A 83 -3.26 -13.91 -5.62
CA ILE A 83 -4.64 -13.94 -5.11
C ILE A 83 -5.38 -12.67 -5.50
N VAL A 84 -4.78 -11.50 -5.26
CA VAL A 84 -5.38 -10.20 -5.62
C VAL A 84 -5.65 -10.14 -7.11
N ASN A 85 -4.71 -10.54 -7.95
CA ASN A 85 -4.88 -10.52 -9.40
C ASN A 85 -5.97 -11.49 -9.88
N ILE A 86 -6.05 -12.70 -9.31
CA ILE A 86 -7.12 -13.64 -9.63
C ILE A 86 -8.47 -13.00 -9.31
N VAL A 87 -8.68 -12.53 -8.10
CA VAL A 87 -10.00 -12.03 -7.69
C VAL A 87 -10.36 -10.73 -8.40
N CYS A 88 -9.43 -9.78 -8.49
CA CYS A 88 -9.69 -8.45 -9.03
C CYS A 88 -9.63 -8.36 -10.56
N SER A 89 -9.13 -9.37 -11.28
CA SER A 89 -9.10 -9.36 -12.75
C SER A 89 -10.44 -9.65 -13.42
N SER A 90 -11.49 -9.95 -12.64
CA SER A 90 -12.84 -10.21 -13.14
C SER A 90 -13.85 -9.45 -12.30
N SER A 91 -14.70 -8.68 -12.96
CA SER A 91 -15.84 -8.00 -12.31
C SER A 91 -16.73 -9.00 -11.58
N LYS A 92 -17.06 -10.13 -12.21
CA LYS A 92 -17.86 -11.20 -11.59
C LYS A 92 -17.28 -11.67 -10.25
N ARG A 93 -15.98 -12.00 -10.22
CA ARG A 93 -15.30 -12.46 -8.99
C ARG A 93 -15.17 -11.36 -7.95
N HIS A 94 -15.02 -10.11 -8.40
CA HIS A 94 -15.05 -8.96 -7.52
C HIS A 94 -16.42 -8.78 -6.84
N ASP A 95 -17.50 -8.88 -7.61
CA ASP A 95 -18.87 -8.74 -7.09
C ASP A 95 -19.20 -9.88 -6.11
N GLU A 96 -18.77 -11.12 -6.43
CA GLU A 96 -18.91 -12.27 -5.53
C GLU A 96 -18.15 -12.06 -4.22
N LEU A 97 -16.95 -11.47 -4.26
CA LEU A 97 -16.17 -11.13 -3.07
C LEU A 97 -16.94 -10.13 -2.20
N GLN A 98 -17.50 -9.08 -2.81
CA GLN A 98 -18.26 -8.07 -2.07
C GLN A 98 -19.54 -8.64 -1.48
N ALA A 99 -20.26 -9.46 -2.22
CA ALA A 99 -21.45 -10.15 -1.73
C ALA A 99 -21.12 -11.07 -0.55
N ALA A 100 -20.05 -11.85 -0.64
CA ALA A 100 -19.61 -12.70 0.47
C ALA A 100 -19.26 -11.89 1.72
N LYS A 101 -18.55 -10.76 1.55
CA LYS A 101 -18.20 -9.90 2.70
C LYS A 101 -19.41 -9.21 3.32
N LEU A 102 -20.37 -8.79 2.48
CA LEU A 102 -21.63 -8.22 2.94
C LEU A 102 -22.44 -9.21 3.77
N ASN A 103 -22.52 -10.47 3.33
CA ASN A 103 -23.21 -11.51 4.08
C ASN A 103 -22.55 -11.78 5.44
N GLU A 104 -21.21 -11.78 5.50
CA GLU A 104 -20.47 -11.92 6.75
C GLU A 104 -20.78 -10.76 7.71
N ILE A 105 -20.77 -9.52 7.22
CA ILE A 105 -21.09 -8.34 8.03
C ILE A 105 -22.55 -8.39 8.50
N ALA A 106 -23.48 -8.76 7.63
CA ALA A 106 -24.90 -8.88 7.99
C ALA A 106 -25.11 -9.92 9.10
N TYR A 107 -24.48 -11.09 8.99
CA TYR A 107 -24.52 -12.12 10.02
C TYR A 107 -23.95 -11.63 11.36
N LEU A 108 -22.79 -10.96 11.34
CA LEU A 108 -22.16 -10.43 12.55
C LEU A 108 -22.98 -9.31 13.22
N LEU A 109 -23.74 -8.53 12.44
CA LEU A 109 -24.71 -7.56 12.97
C LEU A 109 -25.92 -8.27 13.59
N GLU A 110 -26.40 -9.36 13.01
CA GLU A 110 -27.55 -10.12 13.55
C GLU A 110 -27.26 -10.75 14.91
N ILE A 111 -26.01 -11.15 15.16
CA ILE A 111 -25.58 -11.72 16.45
C ILE A 111 -25.03 -10.68 17.44
N ASP A 112 -25.22 -9.39 17.16
CA ASP A 112 -24.72 -8.25 17.96
C ASP A 112 -23.21 -8.27 18.25
N GLU A 113 -22.40 -8.94 17.41
CA GLU A 113 -20.92 -8.90 17.51
C GLU A 113 -20.31 -7.67 16.82
N LEU A 114 -21.07 -6.98 15.97
CA LEU A 114 -20.67 -5.71 15.38
C LEU A 114 -21.66 -4.61 15.72
N GLU A 115 -21.14 -3.43 16.08
CA GLU A 115 -21.94 -2.23 16.21
C GLU A 115 -22.15 -1.55 14.85
N ASN A 116 -23.30 -0.91 14.68
CA ASN A 116 -23.51 0.00 13.55
C ASN A 116 -22.91 1.39 13.88
N GLY A 117 -22.36 2.06 12.87
CA GLY A 117 -21.77 3.38 13.04
C GLY A 117 -21.39 4.00 11.72
N LYS A 118 -21.33 5.34 11.67
CA LYS A 118 -20.97 6.07 10.45
C LYS A 118 -19.50 5.79 10.10
N GLY A 119 -19.27 5.02 9.05
CA GLY A 119 -17.93 4.57 8.65
C GLY A 119 -17.50 3.20 9.21
N ALA A 120 -18.31 2.60 10.09
CA ALA A 120 -18.10 1.23 10.56
C ALA A 120 -18.48 0.22 9.46
N ASN A 121 -17.80 -0.92 9.45
CA ASN A 121 -18.12 -2.06 8.57
C ASN A 121 -18.14 -1.71 7.07
N GLN A 122 -17.41 -0.67 6.65
CA GLN A 122 -17.29 -0.34 5.24
C GLN A 122 -16.62 -1.47 4.48
N ILE A 123 -17.25 -1.83 3.38
CA ILE A 123 -16.72 -2.79 2.42
C ILE A 123 -15.40 -2.25 1.87
N CYS A 124 -14.31 -2.99 2.08
CA CYS A 124 -13.03 -2.68 1.46
C CYS A 124 -12.82 -3.52 0.20
N THR A 125 -11.84 -3.15 -0.62
CA THR A 125 -11.37 -3.96 -1.73
C THR A 125 -10.03 -4.59 -1.38
N LEU A 126 -9.71 -5.73 -2.00
CA LEU A 126 -8.35 -6.26 -1.96
C LEU A 126 -7.39 -5.25 -2.60
N LYS A 127 -6.38 -4.84 -1.84
CA LYS A 127 -5.37 -3.88 -2.31
C LYS A 127 -4.16 -4.64 -2.82
N ARG A 128 -3.59 -4.21 -3.94
CA ARG A 128 -2.33 -4.74 -4.47
C ARG A 128 -1.15 -4.07 -3.76
N ALA A 129 -0.14 -4.87 -3.40
CA ALA A 129 1.14 -4.35 -2.96
C ALA A 129 1.87 -3.70 -4.15
N GLY A 130 2.29 -2.45 -4.01
CA GLY A 130 3.05 -1.69 -4.99
C GLY A 130 4.56 -1.85 -4.80
N ASP A 131 5.31 -1.77 -5.89
CA ASP A 131 6.74 -2.11 -5.91
C ASP A 131 7.66 -1.12 -5.20
N THR A 132 7.19 0.09 -4.92
CA THR A 132 8.04 1.21 -4.46
C THR A 132 7.64 1.76 -3.10
N ARG A 133 6.53 1.29 -2.52
CA ARG A 133 5.96 1.85 -1.28
C ARG A 133 5.61 0.75 -0.29
N TRP A 134 6.40 0.59 0.76
CA TRP A 134 6.13 -0.41 1.81
C TRP A 134 4.73 -0.26 2.46
N SER A 135 4.21 0.97 2.57
CA SER A 135 2.85 1.21 3.08
C SER A 135 1.76 0.49 2.26
N SER A 136 1.99 0.26 0.96
CA SER A 136 1.08 -0.51 0.12
C SER A 136 1.12 -2.01 0.41
N HIS A 137 2.28 -2.56 0.78
CA HIS A 137 2.41 -3.94 1.26
C HIS A 137 1.61 -4.15 2.54
N PHE A 138 1.75 -3.23 3.50
CA PHE A 138 0.97 -3.25 4.73
C PHE A 138 -0.54 -3.15 4.44
N SER A 139 -0.95 -2.20 3.61
CA SER A 139 -2.35 -2.02 3.21
C SER A 139 -2.92 -3.27 2.52
N SER A 140 -2.11 -3.94 1.69
CA SER A 140 -2.48 -5.17 1.00
C SER A 140 -2.72 -6.32 1.98
N ILE A 141 -1.82 -6.50 2.95
CA ILE A 141 -1.98 -7.48 4.03
C ILE A 141 -3.25 -7.21 4.82
N CYS A 142 -3.45 -5.97 5.28
CA CYS A 142 -4.66 -5.58 6.03
C CYS A 142 -5.93 -5.87 5.24
N SER A 143 -5.97 -5.53 3.95
CA SER A 143 -7.13 -5.81 3.11
C SER A 143 -7.42 -7.30 2.97
N LEU A 144 -6.39 -8.13 2.81
CA LEU A 144 -6.56 -9.59 2.71
C LEU A 144 -7.05 -10.19 4.03
N ILE A 145 -6.57 -9.71 5.17
CA ILE A 145 -7.03 -10.17 6.49
C ILE A 145 -8.51 -9.83 6.68
N ASN A 146 -8.89 -8.58 6.38
CA ASN A 146 -10.26 -8.12 6.55
C ASN A 146 -11.24 -8.86 5.64
N MET A 147 -10.78 -9.33 4.47
CA MET A 147 -11.59 -10.05 3.48
C MET A 147 -11.24 -11.54 3.41
N TYR A 148 -10.57 -12.10 4.42
CA TYR A 148 -9.94 -13.42 4.31
C TYR A 148 -10.95 -14.52 4.01
N ASP A 149 -12.04 -14.58 4.78
CA ASP A 149 -13.05 -15.62 4.64
C ASP A 149 -13.81 -15.48 3.31
N ALA A 150 -14.24 -14.26 2.97
CA ALA A 150 -14.83 -13.95 1.66
C ALA A 150 -13.91 -14.31 0.48
N THR A 151 -12.60 -14.05 0.60
CA THR A 151 -11.60 -14.40 -0.42
C THR A 151 -11.48 -15.91 -0.56
N CYS A 152 -11.48 -16.66 0.55
CA CYS A 152 -11.47 -18.13 0.52
C CYS A 152 -12.71 -18.66 -0.21
N SER A 153 -13.90 -18.15 0.09
CA SER A 153 -15.15 -18.58 -0.57
C SER A 153 -15.11 -18.36 -2.08
N VAL A 154 -14.58 -17.21 -2.56
CA VAL A 154 -14.43 -16.95 -4.00
C VAL A 154 -13.40 -17.89 -4.62
N LEU A 155 -12.27 -18.14 -3.97
CA LEU A 155 -11.24 -19.05 -4.47
C LEU A 155 -11.74 -20.50 -4.54
N GLU A 156 -12.54 -20.94 -3.57
CA GLU A 156 -13.19 -22.25 -3.56
C GLU A 156 -14.16 -22.41 -4.74
N LYS A 157 -14.98 -21.40 -5.03
CA LYS A 157 -15.86 -21.40 -6.22
C LYS A 157 -15.08 -21.53 -7.52
N ILE A 158 -13.97 -20.81 -7.66
CA ILE A 158 -13.10 -20.89 -8.85
C ILE A 158 -12.54 -22.31 -9.05
N ILE A 159 -12.19 -22.99 -7.96
CA ILE A 159 -11.68 -24.36 -8.01
C ILE A 159 -12.79 -25.32 -8.48
N VAL A 160 -14.01 -25.17 -7.96
CA VAL A 160 -15.17 -25.99 -8.34
C VAL A 160 -15.55 -25.77 -9.81
N ASP A 161 -15.44 -24.54 -10.30
CA ASP A 161 -15.71 -24.18 -11.70
C ASP A 161 -14.60 -24.63 -12.69
N GLY A 162 -13.56 -25.33 -12.23
CA GLY A 162 -12.64 -26.09 -13.09
C GLY A 162 -11.32 -25.40 -13.46
N VAL A 163 -10.90 -24.33 -12.78
CA VAL A 163 -9.55 -23.74 -12.98
C VAL A 163 -8.58 -24.30 -11.93
N VAL A 164 -7.63 -25.14 -12.38
CA VAL A 164 -6.74 -25.98 -11.55
C VAL A 164 -5.72 -25.21 -10.69
N SER A 165 -5.42 -25.78 -9.51
CA SER A 165 -4.26 -25.59 -8.60
C SER A 165 -4.23 -24.38 -7.64
N LEU A 166 -5.10 -24.37 -6.62
CA LEU A 166 -5.06 -23.34 -5.54
C LEU A 166 -5.06 -23.89 -4.10
N THR A 167 -5.35 -25.18 -3.89
CA THR A 167 -5.70 -25.74 -2.57
C THR A 167 -4.55 -25.83 -1.56
N CYS A 168 -3.28 -25.94 -1.99
CA CYS A 168 -2.15 -26.07 -1.05
C CYS A 168 -1.61 -24.72 -0.52
N THR A 169 -1.93 -23.60 -1.20
CA THR A 169 -1.32 -22.30 -0.90
C THR A 169 -2.06 -21.51 0.18
N ILE A 170 -3.37 -21.70 0.31
CA ILE A 170 -4.25 -20.83 1.13
C ILE A 170 -4.25 -21.24 2.62
N SER A 171 -4.27 -22.54 2.93
CA SER A 171 -4.30 -23.03 4.32
C SER A 171 -2.98 -22.78 5.07
N LYS A 172 -1.83 -22.95 4.40
CA LYS A 172 -0.50 -22.61 4.93
C LYS A 172 -0.32 -21.12 5.17
N ASN A 173 -1.03 -20.26 4.45
CA ASN A 173 -0.92 -18.82 4.62
C ASN A 173 -1.65 -18.32 5.88
N ARG A 174 -2.68 -19.01 6.41
CA ARG A 174 -3.40 -18.53 7.60
C ARG A 174 -2.51 -18.43 8.84
N SER A 175 -1.70 -19.46 9.09
CA SER A 175 -0.74 -19.49 10.21
C SER A 175 0.43 -18.54 9.97
N CYS A 176 0.95 -18.44 8.75
CA CYS A 176 2.00 -17.47 8.40
C CYS A 176 1.51 -16.01 8.50
N ILE A 177 0.27 -15.70 8.13
CA ILE A 177 -0.32 -14.35 8.24
C ILE A 177 -0.53 -14.00 9.72
N LYS A 178 -1.11 -14.91 10.52
CA LYS A 178 -1.27 -14.70 11.97
C LYS A 178 0.08 -14.54 12.67
N SER A 179 1.06 -15.38 12.32
CA SER A 179 2.45 -15.28 12.82
C SER A 179 3.07 -13.93 12.44
N PHE A 180 3.00 -13.55 11.15
CA PHE A 180 3.52 -12.27 10.66
C PHE A 180 2.90 -11.08 11.39
N LEU A 181 1.60 -11.06 11.67
CA LEU A 181 0.95 -9.98 12.44
C LEU A 181 1.39 -9.94 13.91
N SER A 182 1.53 -11.11 14.55
CA SER A 182 1.96 -11.19 15.95
C SER A 182 3.40 -10.71 16.14
N THR A 183 4.27 -10.96 15.18
CA THR A 183 5.68 -10.51 15.20
C THR A 183 5.83 -9.03 14.83
N ASN A 184 4.81 -8.43 14.19
CA ASN A 184 4.90 -7.11 13.56
C ASN A 184 4.14 -5.97 14.27
N LEU A 185 3.76 -6.12 15.54
CA LEU A 185 3.44 -4.95 16.38
C LEU A 185 4.58 -3.90 16.32
N LYS A 186 5.83 -4.34 16.08
CA LYS A 186 7.00 -3.49 15.84
C LYS A 186 7.04 -2.82 14.45
N ILE A 187 6.49 -3.42 13.39
CA ILE A 187 6.37 -2.77 12.07
C ILE A 187 5.22 -1.78 12.05
N ARG A 188 4.16 -2.00 12.82
CA ARG A 188 3.10 -1.01 13.01
C ARG A 188 3.65 0.31 13.56
N ALA A 189 4.64 0.23 14.45
CA ALA A 189 5.42 1.39 14.91
C ALA A 189 6.26 2.05 13.79
N ILE A 190 6.85 1.26 12.89
CA ILE A 190 7.60 1.77 11.72
C ILE A 190 6.66 2.45 10.72
N CYS A 191 5.46 1.91 10.48
CA CYS A 191 4.46 2.48 9.60
C CYS A 191 3.77 3.74 10.16
N SER A 192 3.66 3.89 11.49
CA SER A 192 3.13 5.11 12.11
C SER A 192 4.09 6.32 12.06
N PHE A 193 5.33 6.13 11.61
CA PHE A 193 6.28 7.21 11.32
C PHE A 193 6.30 7.62 9.82
N PHE A 194 5.47 7.02 8.98
CA PHE A 194 5.35 7.33 7.55
C PHE A 194 4.02 7.94 7.16
#